data_AF-A2R0Z1-F1
#
_entry.id   AF-A2R0Z1-F1
#
_cell.length_a   1.000
_cell.length_b   1.000
_cell.length_c   1.000
_cell.angle_alpha   90.00
_cell.angle_beta   90.00
_cell.angle_gamma   90.00
#
_symmetry.space_group_name_H-M   'P 1'
#
loop_
_entity.id
_entity.type
_entity.pdbx_description
1 polymer ?
#
loop_
_entity_poly.entity_id
_entity_poly.type
_entity_poly.pdbx_seq_one_letter_code
_entity_poly.pdbx_strand_id
1 'polypeptide(L)'
;MSLDIAKWELPGDSSSQQAPALNMPLVLLLAGALLGLILAVYSHAYVFATLIATQTPNPRLNSSLSRQHFRGLSIFVFHRLAKICVISRFSMKDFSSLKYGFLSLTADLLLSYLRVANVLTILNQHSGTLPYSRYIPTWSMWSKAFTSIMLQSTASSICFYLPTYLIQLAGALEERLEVSETVQFISLLGTIIVLYFEMAVPAYAIFLRVTASAQRGESMTIRGAWQGFPWSSQVHFFKLLGEVLVLEASVTIVIFMSVLAFCHPNLHDGVFQFCVKYFG
;
A
#
# COMPACT_ATOMS: atom_id res chain seq x y z
N MET A 1 66.97 23.01 45.58
CA MET A 1 66.97 22.37 44.24
C MET A 1 66.57 20.92 44.43
N SER A 2 65.28 20.62 44.24
CA SER A 2 64.67 19.31 44.41
C SER A 2 63.72 19.12 43.24
N LEU A 3 63.89 18.03 42.50
CA LEU A 3 63.15 17.69 41.29
C LEU A 3 61.67 17.43 41.61
N ASP A 4 60.78 18.10 40.86
CA ASP A 4 59.38 17.72 40.70
C ASP A 4 59.30 16.40 39.92
N ILE A 5 58.83 15.34 40.58
CA ILE A 5 58.46 14.10 39.93
C ILE A 5 57.05 14.29 39.37
N ALA A 6 56.98 14.40 38.05
CA ALA A 6 55.78 14.51 37.27
C ALA A 6 54.79 13.38 37.60
N LYS A 7 53.58 13.79 38.01
CA LYS A 7 52.39 12.95 38.14
C LYS A 7 52.01 12.46 36.74
N TRP A 8 52.30 11.19 36.46
CA TRP A 8 51.79 10.50 35.27
C TRP A 8 50.28 10.32 35.41
N GLU A 9 49.51 11.17 34.72
CA GLU A 9 48.09 10.91 34.47
C GLU A 9 47.95 9.82 33.41
N LEU A 10 47.26 8.74 33.75
CA LEU A 10 46.86 7.69 32.82
C LEU A 10 45.90 8.30 31.78
N PRO A 11 46.16 8.18 30.46
CA PRO A 11 45.24 8.62 29.43
C PRO A 11 44.13 7.58 29.30
N GLY A 12 43.14 7.67 30.17
CA GLY A 12 41.97 6.82 30.17
C GLY A 12 40.84 7.56 30.86
N ASP A 13 40.26 8.54 30.19
CA ASP A 13 38.87 9.01 30.36
C ASP A 13 38.67 10.33 29.59
N SER A 14 38.55 10.25 28.26
CA SER A 14 37.91 11.31 27.46
C SER A 14 37.85 10.90 25.98
N SER A 15 37.21 9.78 25.72
CA SER A 15 36.39 9.68 24.52
C SER A 15 35.18 8.85 24.90
N SER A 16 34.14 9.53 25.38
CA SER A 16 32.79 9.06 25.12
C SER A 16 32.71 8.85 23.61
N GLN A 17 32.91 7.60 23.19
CA GLN A 17 32.47 7.12 21.89
C GLN A 17 31.00 7.48 21.83
N GLN A 18 30.72 8.62 21.19
CA GLN A 18 29.43 8.91 20.63
C GLN A 18 29.29 7.88 19.51
N ALA A 19 28.92 6.65 19.90
CA ALA A 19 28.43 5.64 18.98
C ALA A 19 27.44 6.38 18.07
N PRO A 20 27.50 6.19 16.74
CA PRO A 20 26.61 6.89 15.83
C PRO A 20 25.21 6.62 16.35
N ALA A 21 24.56 7.65 16.89
CA ALA A 21 23.19 7.57 17.35
C ALA A 21 22.42 7.28 16.08
N LEU A 22 22.24 5.98 15.80
CA LEU A 22 21.48 5.47 14.69
C LEU A 22 20.17 6.22 14.80
N ASN A 23 19.89 7.10 13.84
CA ASN A 23 18.76 8.02 13.89
C ASN A 23 17.49 7.17 14.01
N MET A 24 17.11 6.83 15.24
CA MET A 24 15.99 5.98 15.60
C MET A 24 14.72 6.39 14.83
N PRO A 25 14.38 7.68 14.68
CA PRO A 25 13.22 8.06 13.89
C PRO A 25 13.35 7.73 12.40
N LEU A 26 14.55 7.80 11.82
CA LEU A 26 14.80 7.42 10.44
C LEU A 26 14.70 5.91 10.24
N VAL A 27 15.24 5.12 11.18
CA VAL A 27 15.14 3.65 11.16
C VAL A 27 13.69 3.20 11.32
N LEU A 28 12.92 3.85 12.19
CA LEU A 28 11.48 3.61 12.38
C LEU A 28 10.70 3.84 11.09
N LEU A 29 10.99 4.97 10.43
CA LEU A 29 10.32 5.39 9.20
C LEU A 29 10.66 4.45 8.05
N LEU A 30 11.92 4.01 7.94
CA LEU A 30 12.37 3.01 6.99
C LEU A 30 11.73 1.64 7.24
N ALA A 31 11.66 1.20 8.50
CA ALA A 31 11.02 -0.06 8.88
C ALA A 31 9.51 -0.04 8.59
N GLY A 32 8.81 1.03 8.96
CA GLY A 32 7.39 1.22 8.65
C GLY A 32 7.12 1.28 7.15
N ALA A 33 7.97 1.95 6.38
CA ALA A 33 7.86 2.00 4.91
C ALA A 33 8.12 0.63 4.26
N LEU A 34 9.16 -0.09 4.69
CA LEU A 34 9.48 -1.44 4.23
C LEU A 34 8.33 -2.41 4.55
N LEU A 35 7.75 -2.27 5.73
CA LEU A 35 6.64 -3.09 6.17
C LEU A 35 5.38 -2.80 5.36
N GLY A 36 4.98 -1.52 5.26
CA GLY A 36 3.85 -1.12 4.41
C GLY A 36 4.04 -1.55 2.95
N LEU A 37 5.29 -1.61 2.46
CA LEU A 37 5.64 -2.18 1.17
C LEU A 37 5.34 -3.69 1.10
N ILE A 38 5.81 -4.48 2.08
CA ILE A 38 5.58 -5.93 2.18
C ILE A 38 4.08 -6.25 2.26
N LEU A 39 3.33 -5.49 3.06
CA LEU A 39 1.89 -5.70 3.24
C LEU A 39 1.09 -5.40 1.98
N ALA A 40 1.34 -4.28 1.30
CA ALA A 40 0.61 -4.06 0.04
C ALA A 40 1.08 -5.01 -1.08
N VAL A 41 2.33 -5.49 -1.04
CA VAL A 41 2.80 -6.57 -1.91
C VAL A 41 1.97 -7.82 -1.69
N TYR A 42 1.78 -8.22 -0.42
CA TYR A 42 1.02 -9.39 -0.05
C TYR A 42 -0.45 -9.25 -0.46
N SER A 43 -1.07 -8.11 -0.15
CA SER A 43 -2.46 -7.84 -0.50
C SER A 43 -2.66 -7.80 -2.00
N HIS A 44 -1.81 -7.09 -2.73
CA HIS A 44 -1.87 -7.03 -4.19
C HIS A 44 -1.67 -8.41 -4.84
N ALA A 45 -0.77 -9.24 -4.29
CA ALA A 45 -0.58 -10.61 -4.75
C ALA A 45 -1.82 -11.48 -4.52
N TYR A 46 -2.44 -11.34 -3.35
CA TYR A 46 -3.62 -12.11 -2.98
C TYR A 46 -4.86 -11.66 -3.77
N VAL A 47 -5.06 -10.36 -3.97
CA VAL A 47 -6.18 -9.84 -4.78
C VAL A 47 -6.09 -10.39 -6.20
N PHE A 48 -4.88 -10.39 -6.77
CA PHE A 48 -4.64 -10.97 -8.09
C PHE A 48 -4.90 -12.47 -8.14
N ALA A 49 -4.35 -13.23 -7.19
CA ALA A 49 -4.54 -14.68 -7.12
C ALA A 49 -6.03 -15.03 -6.99
N THR A 50 -6.76 -14.27 -6.16
CA THR A 50 -8.20 -14.43 -5.94
C THR A 50 -9.02 -14.08 -7.18
N LEU A 51 -8.65 -13.02 -7.88
CA LEU A 51 -9.37 -12.58 -9.07
C LEU A 51 -9.15 -13.52 -10.25
N ILE A 52 -7.97 -14.15 -10.35
CA ILE A 52 -7.69 -15.21 -11.33
C ILE A 52 -8.46 -16.51 -10.96
N ALA A 53 -8.48 -16.86 -9.68
CA ALA A 53 -9.22 -18.03 -9.17
C ALA A 53 -10.74 -17.90 -9.35
N THR A 54 -11.28 -16.68 -9.26
CA THR A 54 -12.73 -16.42 -9.45
C THR A 54 -13.13 -16.27 -10.92
N GLN A 55 -12.19 -16.00 -11.84
CA GLN A 55 -12.46 -15.90 -13.28
C GLN A 55 -12.31 -17.21 -14.05
N THR A 56 -11.64 -18.22 -13.48
CA THR A 56 -11.45 -19.52 -14.13
C THR A 56 -11.96 -20.64 -13.22
N PRO A 57 -13.08 -21.32 -13.54
CA PRO A 57 -13.62 -22.42 -12.73
C PRO A 57 -12.81 -23.72 -12.88
N ASN A 58 -11.51 -23.62 -13.22
CA ASN A 58 -10.67 -24.79 -13.43
C ASN A 58 -9.89 -25.12 -12.15
N PRO A 59 -10.25 -26.18 -11.41
CA PRO A 59 -9.65 -26.52 -10.11
C PRO A 59 -8.15 -26.86 -10.19
N ARG A 60 -7.62 -27.16 -11.37
CA ARG A 60 -6.17 -27.43 -11.57
C ARG A 60 -5.31 -26.17 -11.57
N LEU A 61 -5.87 -24.98 -11.82
CA LEU A 61 -5.11 -23.73 -11.79
C LEU A 61 -4.84 -23.26 -10.35
N ASN A 62 -5.79 -23.52 -9.44
CA ASN A 62 -5.78 -23.09 -8.04
C ASN A 62 -4.57 -23.60 -7.24
N SER A 63 -4.12 -24.84 -7.48
CA SER A 63 -2.95 -25.40 -6.77
C SER A 63 -1.60 -24.88 -7.28
N SER A 64 -1.55 -24.36 -8.50
CA SER A 64 -0.32 -23.83 -9.11
C SER A 64 -0.10 -22.35 -8.80
N LEU A 65 -1.18 -21.57 -8.62
CA LEU A 65 -1.12 -20.15 -8.28
C LEU A 65 -0.74 -19.89 -6.82
N SER A 66 -1.18 -20.73 -5.86
CA SER A 66 -0.78 -20.59 -4.46
C SER A 66 0.70 -20.90 -4.21
N ARG A 67 1.36 -21.60 -5.16
CA ARG A 67 2.75 -22.03 -5.08
C ARG A 67 3.70 -21.24 -5.99
N GLN A 68 3.19 -20.31 -6.80
CA GLN A 68 4.00 -19.47 -7.67
C GLN A 68 4.39 -18.19 -6.92
N HIS A 69 5.70 -17.96 -6.82
CA HIS A 69 6.29 -16.68 -6.42
C HIS A 69 5.57 -15.56 -7.16
N PHE A 70 5.08 -14.53 -6.45
CA PHE A 70 4.33 -13.42 -7.05
C PHE A 70 5.17 -12.76 -8.15
N ARG A 71 4.90 -13.12 -9.42
CA ARG A 71 5.76 -12.77 -10.56
C ARG A 71 5.78 -11.28 -10.86
N GLY A 72 4.69 -10.60 -10.51
CA GLY A 72 4.55 -9.15 -10.61
C GLY A 72 5.24 -8.36 -9.50
N LEU A 73 5.88 -9.05 -8.53
CA LEU A 73 6.43 -8.40 -7.34
C LEU A 73 7.39 -7.27 -7.67
N SER A 74 8.38 -7.53 -8.52
CA SER A 74 9.41 -6.55 -8.87
C SER A 74 8.82 -5.31 -9.55
N ILE A 75 7.88 -5.50 -10.48
CA ILE A 75 7.22 -4.41 -11.20
C ILE A 75 6.34 -3.60 -10.24
N PHE A 76 5.61 -4.27 -9.34
CA PHE A 76 4.79 -3.61 -8.32
C PHE A 76 5.65 -2.78 -7.35
N VAL A 77 6.74 -3.36 -6.83
CA VAL A 77 7.68 -2.68 -5.94
C VAL A 77 8.29 -1.48 -6.66
N PHE A 78 8.76 -1.65 -7.90
CA PHE A 78 9.32 -0.56 -8.70
C PHE A 78 8.29 0.55 -8.95
N HIS A 79 7.05 0.21 -9.32
CA HIS A 79 5.95 1.16 -9.46
C HIS A 79 5.74 1.97 -8.17
N ARG A 80 5.72 1.30 -7.01
CA ARG A 80 5.47 1.97 -5.73
C ARG A 80 6.63 2.87 -5.32
N LEU A 81 7.87 2.41 -5.49
CA LEU A 81 9.06 3.22 -5.24
C LEU A 81 9.10 4.43 -6.18
N ALA A 82 8.83 4.24 -7.47
CA ALA A 82 8.76 5.33 -8.44
C ALA A 82 7.69 6.35 -8.04
N LYS A 83 6.51 5.90 -7.60
CA LYS A 83 5.45 6.79 -7.11
C LYS A 83 5.90 7.59 -5.89
N ILE A 84 6.52 6.93 -4.91
CA ILE A 84 7.07 7.60 -3.72
C ILE A 84 8.12 8.64 -4.13
N CYS A 85 9.03 8.29 -5.04
CA CYS A 85 10.04 9.21 -5.55
C CYS A 85 9.43 10.41 -6.29
N VAL A 86 8.38 10.22 -7.09
CA VAL A 86 7.68 11.32 -7.78
C VAL A 86 7.04 12.23 -6.75
N ILE A 87 6.32 11.67 -5.78
CA ILE A 87 5.61 12.44 -4.75
C ILE A 87 6.59 13.17 -3.83
N SER A 88 7.71 12.54 -3.44
CA SER A 88 8.70 13.11 -2.53
C SER A 88 9.47 14.30 -3.10
N ARG A 89 9.38 14.55 -4.42
CA ARG A 89 9.96 15.73 -5.05
C ARG A 89 9.17 17.00 -4.78
N PHE A 90 7.94 16.88 -4.29
CA PHE A 90 7.08 18.01 -3.97
C PHE A 90 7.12 18.29 -2.47
N SER A 91 7.32 19.56 -2.10
CA SER A 91 7.33 19.99 -0.69
C SER A 91 5.94 19.82 -0.07
N MET A 92 5.84 19.10 1.04
CA MET A 92 4.56 18.83 1.71
C MET A 92 3.97 20.05 2.44
N LYS A 93 4.75 21.11 2.67
CA LYS A 93 4.34 22.22 3.56
C LYS A 93 3.23 23.12 2.99
N ASP A 94 3.07 23.17 1.67
CA ASP A 94 2.19 24.14 1.00
C ASP A 94 0.99 23.49 0.28
N PHE A 95 0.82 22.17 0.42
CA PHE A 95 -0.18 21.41 -0.33
C PHE A 95 -1.42 21.12 0.53
N SER A 96 -2.58 21.57 0.04
CA SER A 96 -3.86 21.06 0.54
C SER A 96 -4.03 19.58 0.18
N SER A 97 -4.82 18.87 0.97
CA SER A 97 -5.12 17.43 0.74
C SER A 97 -5.61 17.14 -0.68
N LEU A 98 -6.39 18.06 -1.28
CA LEU A 98 -6.83 17.96 -2.66
C LEU A 98 -5.68 18.05 -3.67
N LYS A 99 -4.76 19.00 -3.51
CA LYS A 99 -3.57 19.12 -4.40
C LYS A 99 -2.73 17.86 -4.31
N TYR A 100 -2.58 17.30 -3.11
CA TYR A 100 -1.88 16.03 -2.92
C TYR A 100 -2.62 14.86 -3.58
N GLY A 101 -3.95 14.85 -3.56
CA GLY A 101 -4.75 13.89 -4.30
C GLY A 101 -4.58 13.96 -5.82
N PHE A 102 -4.52 15.17 -6.38
CA PHE A 102 -4.22 15.38 -7.80
C PHE A 102 -2.80 14.96 -8.16
N LEU A 103 -1.82 15.26 -7.30
CA LEU A 103 -0.43 14.84 -7.50
C LEU A 103 -0.31 13.31 -7.49
N SER A 104 -0.94 12.65 -6.51
CA SER A 104 -0.97 11.19 -6.39
C SER A 104 -1.63 10.53 -7.60
N LEU A 105 -2.75 11.10 -8.07
CA LEU A 105 -3.43 10.66 -9.28
C LEU A 105 -2.55 10.83 -10.51
N THR A 106 -1.88 11.97 -10.67
CA THR A 106 -1.00 12.24 -11.81
C THR A 106 0.19 11.28 -11.81
N ALA A 107 0.77 11.01 -10.64
CA ALA A 107 1.85 10.02 -10.50
C ALA A 107 1.37 8.61 -10.88
N ASP A 108 0.17 8.21 -10.46
CA ASP A 108 -0.41 6.91 -10.85
C ASP A 108 -0.69 6.81 -12.36
N LEU A 109 -1.12 7.90 -12.99
CA LEU A 109 -1.33 7.94 -14.44
C LEU A 109 -0.02 7.91 -15.23
N LEU A 110 1.01 8.63 -14.76
CA LEU A 110 2.35 8.61 -15.35
C LEU A 110 2.96 7.21 -15.28
N LEU A 111 2.74 6.50 -14.18
CA LEU A 111 3.22 5.14 -13.95
C LEU A 111 2.23 4.05 -14.39
N SER A 112 1.14 4.42 -15.06
CA SER A 112 0.08 3.50 -15.49
C SER A 112 0.58 2.37 -16.37
N TYR A 113 1.61 2.63 -17.18
CA TYR A 113 2.24 1.65 -18.05
C TYR A 113 2.84 0.48 -17.25
N LEU A 114 3.46 0.76 -16.09
CA LEU A 114 3.97 -0.27 -15.18
C LEU A 114 2.84 -1.09 -14.55
N ARG A 115 1.67 -0.47 -14.29
CA ARG A 115 0.50 -1.19 -13.75
C ARG A 115 -0.02 -2.20 -14.75
N VAL A 116 -0.13 -1.84 -16.02
CA VAL A 116 -0.52 -2.76 -17.10
C VAL A 116 0.53 -3.86 -17.27
N ALA A 117 1.83 -3.51 -17.30
CA ALA A 117 2.92 -4.49 -17.40
C ALA A 117 2.90 -5.49 -16.23
N ASN A 118 2.55 -5.03 -15.02
CA ASN A 118 2.41 -5.88 -13.86
C ASN A 118 1.29 -6.92 -14.04
N VAL A 119 0.11 -6.48 -14.51
CA VAL A 119 -1.02 -7.37 -14.81
C VAL A 119 -0.63 -8.42 -15.85
N LEU A 120 0.02 -8.02 -16.94
CA LEU A 120 0.44 -8.91 -18.01
C LEU A 120 1.47 -9.94 -17.55
N THR A 121 2.40 -9.52 -16.69
CA THR A 121 3.39 -10.42 -16.06
C THR A 121 2.73 -11.47 -15.18
N ILE A 122 1.64 -11.11 -14.50
CA ILE A 122 0.89 -12.04 -13.66
C ILE A 122 0.03 -12.99 -14.52
N LEU A 123 -0.61 -12.49 -15.58
CA LEU A 123 -1.51 -13.27 -16.43
C LEU A 123 -0.78 -14.23 -17.38
N ASN A 124 0.41 -13.88 -17.87
CA ASN A 124 1.18 -14.76 -18.74
C ASN A 124 1.86 -15.87 -17.92
N GLN A 125 1.31 -17.10 -17.96
CA GLN A 125 2.03 -18.28 -17.50
C GLN A 125 3.26 -18.53 -18.38
N HIS A 126 4.42 -18.69 -17.74
CA HIS A 126 5.69 -18.95 -18.39
C HIS A 126 5.63 -20.25 -19.23
N SER A 127 5.44 -20.13 -20.54
CA SER A 127 5.94 -21.14 -21.47
C SER A 127 7.43 -20.82 -21.63
N GLY A 128 8.32 -21.74 -21.24
CA GLY A 128 9.77 -21.53 -21.10
C GLY A 128 10.53 -21.14 -22.39
N THR A 129 9.83 -20.74 -23.44
CA THR A 129 10.34 -20.40 -24.77
C THR A 129 9.99 -18.98 -25.23
N LEU A 130 9.24 -18.19 -24.44
CA LEU A 130 8.78 -16.87 -24.88
C LEU A 130 9.69 -15.71 -24.41
N PRO A 131 10.04 -14.76 -25.31
CA PRO A 131 10.93 -13.66 -25.00
C PRO A 131 10.31 -12.64 -24.04
N TYR A 132 11.18 -12.01 -23.23
CA TYR A 132 10.82 -10.98 -22.23
C TYR A 132 10.06 -9.78 -22.82
N SER A 133 10.16 -9.55 -24.13
CA SER A 133 9.48 -8.48 -24.85
C SER A 133 7.95 -8.56 -24.84
N ARG A 134 7.35 -9.73 -24.56
CA ARG A 134 5.88 -9.88 -24.46
C ARG A 134 5.26 -9.34 -23.15
N TYR A 135 6.08 -9.00 -22.16
CA TYR A 135 5.58 -8.41 -20.90
C TYR A 135 5.42 -6.89 -20.97
N ILE A 136 5.95 -6.27 -22.03
CA ILE A 136 5.84 -4.82 -22.29
C ILE A 136 4.50 -4.56 -22.99
N PRO A 137 3.59 -3.76 -22.39
CA PRO A 137 2.29 -3.50 -22.99
C PRO A 137 2.44 -2.72 -24.30
N THR A 138 1.83 -3.19 -25.38
CA THR A 138 1.78 -2.37 -26.60
C THR A 138 0.96 -1.10 -26.36
N TRP A 139 1.24 -0.02 -27.10
CA TRP A 139 0.47 1.23 -27.01
C TRP A 139 -1.04 0.99 -27.16
N SER A 140 -1.43 0.11 -28.09
CA SER A 140 -2.82 -0.29 -28.31
C SER A 140 -3.46 -0.98 -27.10
N MET A 141 -2.71 -1.82 -26.37
CA MET A 141 -3.21 -2.44 -25.15
C MET A 141 -3.33 -1.44 -24.00
N TRP A 142 -2.31 -0.59 -23.82
CA TRP A 142 -2.32 0.45 -22.80
C TRP A 142 -3.48 1.42 -23.01
N SER A 143 -3.71 1.87 -24.26
CA SER A 143 -4.80 2.82 -24.56
C SER A 143 -6.19 2.22 -24.33
N LYS A 144 -6.39 0.93 -24.62
CA LYS A 144 -7.63 0.20 -24.28
C LYS A 144 -7.85 0.08 -22.77
N ALA A 145 -6.79 -0.13 -22.00
CA ALA A 145 -6.87 -0.22 -20.54
C ALA A 145 -6.93 1.15 -19.85
N PHE A 146 -6.50 2.22 -20.50
CA PHE A 146 -6.28 3.54 -19.92
C PHE A 146 -7.51 4.08 -19.19
N THR A 147 -8.71 3.99 -19.77
CA THR A 147 -9.94 4.49 -19.13
C THR A 147 -10.24 3.75 -17.82
N SER A 148 -9.98 2.44 -17.76
CA SER A 148 -10.15 1.65 -16.54
C SER A 148 -9.09 1.97 -15.48
N ILE A 149 -7.87 2.33 -15.90
CA ILE A 149 -6.81 2.80 -15.01
C ILE A 149 -7.18 4.16 -14.42
N MET A 150 -7.67 5.08 -15.25
CA MET A 150 -8.15 6.38 -14.77
C MET A 150 -9.24 6.20 -13.73
N LEU A 151 -10.24 5.36 -14.00
CA LEU A 151 -11.30 5.06 -13.04
C LEU A 151 -10.73 4.53 -11.72
N GLN A 152 -9.80 3.58 -11.78
CA GLN A 152 -9.18 3.01 -10.59
C GLN A 152 -8.36 4.05 -9.80
N SER A 153 -7.51 4.82 -10.46
CA SER A 153 -6.66 5.83 -9.81
C SER A 153 -7.51 6.94 -9.21
N THR A 154 -8.56 7.39 -9.91
CA THR A 154 -9.52 8.37 -9.39
C THR A 154 -10.27 7.82 -8.18
N ALA A 155 -10.81 6.60 -8.26
CA ALA A 155 -11.49 5.96 -7.13
C ALA A 155 -10.57 5.85 -5.92
N SER A 156 -9.33 5.37 -6.11
CA SER A 156 -8.34 5.28 -5.04
C SER A 156 -8.04 6.65 -4.43
N SER A 157 -7.80 7.68 -5.24
CA SER A 157 -7.53 9.04 -4.73
C SER A 157 -8.73 9.60 -3.96
N ILE A 158 -9.97 9.40 -4.44
CA ILE A 158 -11.17 9.84 -3.73
C ILE A 158 -11.27 9.17 -2.36
N CYS A 159 -11.04 7.85 -2.27
CA CYS A 159 -11.18 7.11 -1.02
C CYS A 159 -10.28 7.64 0.10
N PHE A 160 -9.07 8.12 -0.22
CA PHE A 160 -8.13 8.63 0.78
C PHE A 160 -8.23 10.14 0.99
N TYR A 161 -8.28 10.92 -0.09
CA TYR A 161 -8.13 12.37 -0.01
C TYR A 161 -9.44 13.10 0.22
N LEU A 162 -10.58 12.55 -0.23
CA LEU A 162 -11.88 13.20 -0.01
C LEU A 162 -12.26 13.19 1.47
N PRO A 163 -12.22 12.06 2.21
CA PRO A 163 -12.51 12.07 3.65
C PRO A 163 -11.56 12.97 4.43
N THR A 164 -10.26 12.92 4.11
CA THR A 164 -9.25 13.77 4.75
C THR A 164 -9.54 15.26 4.52
N TYR A 165 -9.92 15.63 3.30
CA TYR A 165 -10.29 17.00 2.97
C TYR A 165 -11.58 17.44 3.67
N LEU A 166 -12.60 16.58 3.71
CA LEU A 166 -13.87 16.89 4.39
C LEU A 166 -13.67 17.07 5.90
N ILE A 167 -12.83 16.27 6.54
CA ILE A 167 -12.50 16.44 7.96
C ILE A 167 -11.69 17.71 8.21
N GLN A 168 -10.72 18.04 7.34
CA GLN A 168 -10.00 19.31 7.44
C GLN A 168 -10.93 20.51 7.26
N LEU A 169 -11.87 20.41 6.31
CA LEU A 169 -12.87 21.45 6.07
C LEU A 169 -13.81 21.58 7.26
N ALA A 170 -14.30 20.46 7.81
CA ALA A 170 -15.12 20.41 9.01
C ALA A 170 -14.37 21.03 10.19
N GLY A 171 -13.14 20.58 10.50
CA GLY A 171 -12.31 21.14 11.56
C GLY A 171 -12.02 22.65 11.40
N ALA A 172 -11.88 23.15 10.18
CA ALA A 172 -11.75 24.58 9.92
C ALA A 172 -13.07 25.38 10.13
N LEU A 173 -14.22 24.70 10.03
CA LEU A 173 -15.55 25.22 10.32
C LEU A 173 -15.95 25.05 11.80
N GLU A 174 -15.20 24.25 12.56
CA GLU A 174 -15.67 23.60 13.80
C GLU A 174 -14.84 24.00 15.02
N GLU A 175 -14.51 25.29 15.15
CA GLU A 175 -14.29 25.98 16.45
C GLU A 175 -15.49 25.80 17.45
N ARG A 176 -16.46 24.90 17.18
CA ARG A 176 -17.74 24.75 17.87
C ARG A 176 -18.12 23.34 18.34
N LEU A 177 -17.39 22.27 18.01
CA LEU A 177 -17.70 20.92 18.52
C LEU A 177 -16.44 20.22 19.05
N GLU A 178 -16.38 20.07 20.38
CA GLU A 178 -15.32 19.34 21.10
C GLU A 178 -15.43 17.83 20.88
N VAL A 179 -15.23 17.35 19.65
CA VAL A 179 -15.15 15.92 19.35
C VAL A 179 -13.73 15.44 19.67
N SER A 180 -13.62 14.38 20.46
CA SER A 180 -12.33 13.73 20.77
C SER A 180 -11.56 13.37 19.49
N GLU A 181 -10.26 13.68 19.45
CA GLU A 181 -9.35 13.35 18.35
C GLU A 181 -9.40 11.86 17.97
N THR A 182 -9.59 10.97 18.95
CA THR A 182 -9.70 9.54 18.74
C THR A 182 -10.94 9.17 17.93
N VAL A 183 -12.08 9.82 18.22
CA VAL A 183 -13.34 9.59 17.48
C VAL A 183 -13.22 10.09 16.05
N GLN A 184 -12.58 11.24 15.83
CA GLN A 184 -12.32 11.75 14.49
C GLN A 184 -11.40 10.83 13.68
N PHE A 185 -10.34 10.31 14.30
CA PHE A 185 -9.44 9.36 13.65
C PHE A 185 -10.15 8.04 13.28
N ILE A 186 -10.93 7.46 14.20
CA ILE A 186 -11.70 6.25 13.94
C ILE A 186 -12.73 6.48 12.83
N SER A 187 -13.43 7.62 12.86
CA SER A 187 -14.40 8.00 11.83
C SER A 187 -13.75 8.17 10.45
N LEU A 188 -12.59 8.82 10.39
CA LEU A 188 -11.79 8.96 9.17
C LEU A 188 -11.41 7.59 8.61
N LEU A 189 -10.83 6.74 9.45
CA LEU A 189 -10.37 5.42 9.06
C LEU A 189 -11.54 4.54 8.58
N GLY A 190 -12.65 4.53 9.32
CA GLY A 190 -13.87 3.83 8.95
C GLY A 190 -14.42 4.32 7.60
N THR A 191 -14.45 5.63 7.37
CA THR A 191 -14.90 6.23 6.11
C THR A 191 -13.99 5.82 4.95
N ILE A 192 -12.66 5.88 5.12
CA ILE A 192 -11.70 5.45 4.10
C ILE A 192 -11.92 3.97 3.75
N ILE A 193 -12.08 3.11 4.75
CA ILE A 193 -12.30 1.66 4.54
C ILE A 193 -13.59 1.43 3.75
N VAL A 194 -14.71 2.03 4.16
CA VAL A 194 -16.00 1.88 3.46
C VAL A 194 -15.88 2.33 2.00
N LEU A 195 -15.36 3.54 1.76
CA LEU A 195 -15.17 4.06 0.41
C LEU A 195 -14.22 3.19 -0.43
N TYR A 196 -13.16 2.65 0.18
CA TYR A 196 -12.22 1.77 -0.51
C TYR A 196 -12.91 0.51 -1.02
N PHE A 197 -13.71 -0.15 -0.19
CA PHE A 197 -14.48 -1.33 -0.58
C PHE A 197 -15.58 -1.00 -1.61
N GLU A 198 -16.26 0.13 -1.47
CA GLU A 198 -17.35 0.51 -2.37
C GLU A 198 -16.87 0.98 -3.74
N MET A 199 -15.73 1.67 -3.81
CA MET A 199 -15.25 2.31 -5.05
C MET A 199 -13.95 1.71 -5.58
N ALA A 200 -12.89 1.71 -4.76
CA ALA A 200 -11.55 1.35 -5.22
C ALA A 200 -11.46 -0.14 -5.62
N VAL A 201 -12.13 -1.01 -4.86
CA VAL A 201 -12.13 -2.46 -5.09
C VAL A 201 -12.86 -2.83 -6.39
N PRO A 202 -14.11 -2.41 -6.63
CA PRO A 202 -14.77 -2.58 -7.93
C PRO A 202 -13.98 -2.01 -9.10
N ALA A 203 -13.45 -0.79 -8.95
CA ALA A 203 -12.68 -0.14 -10.00
C ALA A 203 -11.41 -0.94 -10.35
N TYR A 204 -10.77 -1.55 -9.34
CA TYR A 204 -9.63 -2.43 -9.56
C TYR A 204 -10.02 -3.72 -10.27
N ALA A 205 -11.12 -4.36 -9.87
CA ALA A 205 -11.62 -5.56 -10.54
C ALA A 205 -11.94 -5.28 -12.03
N ILE A 206 -12.57 -4.13 -12.32
CA ILE A 206 -12.83 -3.66 -13.68
C ILE A 206 -11.51 -3.50 -14.45
N PHE A 207 -10.52 -2.81 -13.87
CA PHE A 207 -9.20 -2.61 -14.48
C PHE A 207 -8.55 -3.94 -14.86
N LEU A 208 -8.55 -4.93 -13.96
CA LEU A 208 -7.95 -6.23 -14.22
C LEU A 208 -8.64 -6.95 -15.38
N ARG A 209 -9.98 -6.91 -15.43
CA ARG A 209 -10.76 -7.52 -16.50
C ARG A 209 -10.56 -6.85 -17.86
N VAL A 210 -10.59 -5.53 -17.90
CA VAL A 210 -10.35 -4.76 -19.12
C VAL A 210 -8.94 -5.03 -19.64
N THR A 211 -7.95 -5.09 -18.74
CA THR A 211 -6.56 -5.39 -19.10
C THR A 211 -6.40 -6.83 -19.61
N ALA A 212 -7.05 -7.80 -18.98
CA ALA A 212 -7.06 -9.20 -19.43
C ALA A 212 -7.74 -9.36 -20.80
N SER A 213 -8.82 -8.61 -21.07
CA SER A 213 -9.46 -8.55 -22.39
C SER A 213 -8.53 -7.93 -23.44
N ALA A 214 -7.88 -6.81 -23.10
CA ALA A 214 -6.96 -6.13 -24.01
C ALA A 214 -5.78 -7.03 -24.41
N GLN A 215 -5.30 -7.89 -23.50
CA GLN A 215 -4.30 -8.92 -23.79
C GLN A 215 -4.75 -9.94 -24.84
N ARG A 216 -6.05 -10.27 -24.89
CA ARG A 216 -6.62 -11.15 -25.92
C ARG A 216 -6.92 -10.44 -27.24
N GLY A 217 -6.64 -9.14 -27.33
CA GLY A 217 -6.98 -8.29 -28.47
C GLY A 217 -8.42 -7.75 -28.45
N GLU A 218 -9.25 -8.23 -27.52
CA GLU A 218 -10.66 -7.85 -27.36
C GLU A 218 -10.80 -6.47 -26.69
N SER A 219 -11.81 -5.69 -27.11
CA SER A 219 -12.18 -4.44 -26.45
C SER A 219 -13.33 -4.67 -25.48
N MET A 220 -13.03 -4.64 -24.17
CA MET A 220 -14.05 -4.72 -23.12
C MET A 220 -14.34 -3.32 -22.58
N THR A 221 -15.62 -2.94 -22.54
CA THR A 221 -16.05 -1.68 -21.92
C THR A 221 -16.08 -1.80 -20.40
N ILE A 222 -15.96 -0.68 -19.69
CA ILE A 222 -16.09 -0.62 -18.21
C ILE A 222 -17.41 -1.24 -17.75
N ARG A 223 -18.52 -0.90 -18.42
CA ARG A 223 -19.84 -1.46 -18.13
C ARG A 223 -19.87 -2.97 -18.33
N GLY A 224 -19.32 -3.46 -19.45
CA GLY A 224 -19.24 -4.90 -19.72
C GLY A 224 -18.37 -5.64 -18.70
N ALA A 225 -17.27 -5.03 -18.26
CA ALA A 225 -16.38 -5.56 -17.23
C ALA A 225 -17.07 -5.70 -15.87
N TRP A 226 -17.98 -4.80 -15.52
CA TRP A 226 -18.75 -4.93 -14.28
C TRP A 226 -19.92 -5.89 -14.40
N GLN A 227 -20.75 -5.73 -15.45
CA GLN A 227 -21.95 -6.57 -15.66
C GLN A 227 -21.62 -8.04 -15.89
N GLY A 228 -20.48 -8.33 -16.52
CA GLY A 228 -20.00 -9.70 -16.67
C GLY A 228 -19.45 -10.32 -15.38
N PHE A 229 -19.51 -9.64 -14.22
CA PHE A 229 -19.02 -10.16 -12.93
C PHE A 229 -20.22 -10.73 -12.18
N PRO A 230 -20.46 -12.06 -12.21
CA PRO A 230 -21.61 -12.63 -11.51
C PRO A 230 -21.56 -12.32 -10.02
N TRP A 231 -22.72 -12.02 -9.42
CA TRP A 231 -22.84 -11.61 -8.02
C TRP A 231 -22.19 -12.59 -7.04
N SER A 232 -22.33 -13.90 -7.27
CA SER A 232 -21.69 -14.94 -6.45
C SER A 232 -20.16 -14.80 -6.42
N SER A 233 -19.54 -14.53 -7.57
CA SER A 233 -18.10 -14.28 -7.66
C SER A 233 -17.70 -12.94 -7.06
N GLN A 234 -18.57 -11.91 -7.15
CA GLN A 234 -18.33 -10.62 -6.48
C GLN A 234 -18.28 -10.80 -4.96
N VAL A 235 -19.28 -11.46 -4.37
CA VAL A 235 -19.35 -11.71 -2.91
C VAL A 235 -18.14 -12.52 -2.45
N HIS A 236 -17.77 -13.57 -3.19
CA HIS A 236 -16.59 -14.36 -2.87
C HIS A 236 -15.30 -13.55 -2.93
N PHE A 237 -15.16 -12.69 -3.96
CA PHE A 237 -14.04 -11.77 -4.09
C PHE A 237 -13.96 -10.77 -2.93
N PHE A 238 -15.07 -10.14 -2.56
CA PHE A 238 -15.14 -9.21 -1.43
C PHE A 238 -14.83 -9.89 -0.09
N LYS A 239 -15.35 -11.10 0.14
CA LYS A 239 -15.08 -11.87 1.35
C LYS A 239 -13.58 -12.15 1.50
N LEU A 240 -12.96 -12.69 0.47
CA LEU A 240 -11.53 -13.00 0.47
C LEU A 240 -10.68 -11.73 0.60
N LEU A 241 -11.06 -10.65 -0.07
CA LEU A 241 -10.38 -9.37 0.10
C LEU A 241 -10.49 -8.84 1.53
N GLY A 242 -11.67 -8.99 2.15
CA GLY A 242 -11.88 -8.66 3.56
C GLY A 242 -10.96 -9.46 4.48
N GLU A 243 -10.85 -10.77 4.28
CA GLU A 243 -9.94 -11.64 5.05
C GLU A 243 -8.48 -11.19 4.94
N VAL A 244 -8.04 -10.82 3.73
CA VAL A 244 -6.68 -10.31 3.48
C VAL A 244 -6.45 -8.97 4.16
N LEU A 245 -7.40 -8.04 4.05
CA LEU A 245 -7.27 -6.71 4.63
C LEU A 245 -7.28 -6.76 6.16
N VAL A 246 -8.07 -7.67 6.76
CA VAL A 246 -8.03 -7.92 8.20
C VAL A 246 -6.65 -8.44 8.59
N LEU A 247 -6.12 -9.42 7.87
CA LEU A 247 -4.76 -9.94 8.13
C LEU A 247 -3.70 -8.85 7.93
N GLU A 248 -3.85 -8.02 6.91
CA GLU A 248 -2.97 -6.87 6.63
C GLU A 248 -2.99 -5.86 7.78
N ALA A 249 -4.18 -5.45 8.21
CA ALA A 249 -4.36 -4.54 9.32
C ALA A 249 -3.80 -5.12 10.62
N SER A 250 -4.10 -6.39 10.94
CA SER A 250 -3.60 -7.06 12.15
C SER A 250 -2.07 -7.12 12.18
N VAL A 251 -1.43 -7.52 11.08
CA VAL A 251 0.04 -7.57 11.00
C VAL A 251 0.64 -6.16 11.10
N THR A 252 0.05 -5.17 10.43
CA THR A 252 0.50 -3.78 10.51
C THR A 252 0.41 -3.25 11.93
N ILE A 253 -0.72 -3.48 12.62
CA ILE A 253 -0.94 -3.06 14.00
C ILE A 253 0.07 -3.73 14.93
N VAL A 254 0.20 -5.06 14.89
CA VAL A 254 1.11 -5.81 15.77
C VAL A 254 2.54 -5.29 15.62
N ILE A 255 2.99 -5.04 14.41
CA ILE A 255 4.36 -4.59 14.17
C ILE A 255 4.52 -3.12 14.53
N PHE A 256 3.56 -2.24 14.21
CA PHE A 256 3.58 -0.86 14.64
C PHE A 256 3.65 -0.75 16.16
N MET A 257 2.85 -1.55 16.88
CA MET A 257 2.90 -1.63 18.34
C MET A 257 4.22 -2.21 18.85
N SER A 258 4.78 -3.24 18.20
CA SER A 258 6.08 -3.81 18.56
C SER A 258 7.22 -2.80 18.40
N VAL A 259 7.16 -2.02 17.32
CA VAL A 259 8.13 -0.97 17.00
C VAL A 259 8.00 0.20 17.97
N LEU A 260 6.77 0.63 18.31
CA LEU A 260 6.52 1.63 19.34
C LEU A 260 7.03 1.18 20.72
N ALA A 261 6.75 -0.06 21.10
CA ALA A 261 7.21 -0.63 22.38
C ALA A 261 8.75 -0.71 22.45
N PHE A 262 9.41 -1.02 21.33
CA PHE A 262 10.87 -1.07 21.25
C PHE A 262 11.52 0.32 21.33
N CYS A 263 10.91 1.34 20.71
CA CYS A 263 11.49 2.68 20.64
C CYS A 263 11.14 3.58 21.83
N HIS A 264 10.18 3.19 22.65
CA HIS A 264 9.76 3.97 23.80
C HIS A 264 9.62 3.06 25.03
N PRO A 265 10.69 2.86 25.82
CA PRO A 265 10.71 1.89 26.91
C PRO A 265 9.63 2.14 27.98
N ASN A 266 9.19 3.39 28.16
CA ASN A 266 8.11 3.75 29.09
C ASN A 266 6.68 3.49 28.56
N LEU A 267 6.48 3.23 27.26
CA LEU A 267 5.18 2.85 26.69
C LEU A 267 4.92 1.34 26.80
N HIS A 268 5.96 0.54 27.03
CA HIS A 268 5.86 -0.91 27.14
C HIS A 268 4.86 -1.32 28.23
N ASP A 269 4.90 -0.68 29.39
CA ASP A 269 4.00 -0.98 30.52
C ASP A 269 2.54 -0.59 30.22
N GLY A 270 2.32 0.53 29.51
CA GLY A 270 0.98 0.99 29.12
C GLY A 270 0.34 0.13 28.03
N VAL A 271 1.11 -0.28 27.02
CA VAL A 271 0.64 -1.19 25.95
C VAL A 271 0.38 -2.59 26.51
N PHE A 272 1.25 -3.09 27.40
CA PHE A 272 1.06 -4.39 28.04
C PHE A 272 -0.20 -4.41 28.91
N GLN A 273 -0.43 -3.37 29.74
CA GLN A 273 -1.68 -3.25 30.51
C GLN A 273 -2.91 -3.11 29.61
N PHE A 274 -2.82 -2.39 28.49
CA PHE A 274 -3.93 -2.26 27.53
C PHE A 274 -4.28 -3.61 26.90
N CYS A 275 -3.28 -4.39 26.46
CA CYS A 275 -3.49 -5.71 25.88
C CYS A 275 -4.06 -6.70 26.90
N VAL A 276 -3.54 -6.72 28.14
CA VAL A 276 -4.05 -7.58 29.21
C VAL A 276 -5.49 -7.22 29.57
N LYS A 277 -5.86 -5.93 29.57
CA LYS A 277 -7.21 -5.48 29.94
C LYS A 277 -8.28 -5.81 28.90
N TYR A 278 -7.92 -5.88 27.62
CA TYR A 278 -8.89 -6.10 26.52
C TYR A 278 -8.87 -7.51 25.94
N PHE A 279 -7.77 -8.26 26.09
CA PHE A 279 -7.60 -9.60 25.50
C PHE A 279 -7.29 -10.70 26.51
N GLY A 280 -7.06 -10.38 27.79
CA GLY A 280 -6.95 -11.34 28.90
C GLY A 280 -8.22 -11.37 29.72
#